data_AF-A0A938VBT5-F1
#
_entry.id   AF-A0A938VBT5-F1
#
_cell.length_a   1.000
_cell.length_b   1.000
_cell.length_c   1.000
_cell.angle_alpha   90.00
_cell.angle_beta   90.00
_cell.angle_gamma   90.00
#
_symmetry.space_group_name_H-M   'P 1'
#
loop_
_entity.id
_entity.type
_entity.pdbx_description
1 polymer ?
#
loop_
_entity_poly.entity_id
_entity_poly.type
_entity_poly.pdbx_seq_one_letter_code
_entity_poly.pdbx_strand_id
1 'polypeptide(L)'
;MPIGDVTDACRHRGVVWSVSAGSAGRGEVNDPAVDMCACARGLRVRFRLRAMRSLLHVFLILAILLPIGVATADPPATASASAAPGGRVRVVRDESGFSLTIDGQRRWLRGMGVNVTHRGLDRAARLALMRRDFEQMRAVGVDTVIGWDQPGFDRDFLDAAYASGIGVVAHFELGKTWDYADPALRERLRASIARWVARYAAHPAVLMWGIGNEVLLTSSDEECRAFAEFFVEAYTLVRQLDSTRPVLYREAEDVRVRYFRDAFAAADLAPEQFIFGMNFYTPRIAEVLDGWTDHAFDVPVIISEYAPAGLSPRGRPRGFQALWEIIRARDDLVLGAAPYVWSTNGPEAVDEIFGLTDPTGHAVDGSLEILQRLYRGKEADPSLLPGIAPRWSRPHEHDIATASGILLERAIASQLLDPVDLDEVRRRAEGVYRAQIEAAPGFAFADAVRVERMLRILIDTAALAALTIEGQPVYSGAVEALPLLAGMARWTLVDPTAQDVGEAFIATVLDQALAAPRPVSSRR
;
A
#
# COMPACT_ATOMS: atom_id res chain seq x y z
N MET A 1 8.70 48.04 21.72
CA MET A 1 8.76 49.53 21.71
C MET A 1 9.65 49.93 20.54
N PRO A 2 9.30 50.97 19.77
CA PRO A 2 8.37 50.83 18.64
C PRO A 2 8.85 51.55 17.35
N ILE A 3 7.97 51.60 16.34
CA ILE A 3 7.88 52.62 15.25
C ILE A 3 8.90 52.43 14.10
N GLY A 4 8.52 52.44 12.82
CA GLY A 4 7.21 52.68 12.22
C GLY A 4 7.24 52.60 10.69
N ASP A 5 6.03 52.67 10.13
CA ASP A 5 5.69 52.83 8.72
C ASP A 5 6.41 54.00 8.04
N VAL A 6 6.75 53.83 6.76
CA VAL A 6 6.51 54.85 5.73
C VAL A 6 6.08 54.19 4.43
N THR A 7 4.83 54.45 4.07
CA THR A 7 4.17 54.36 2.77
C THR A 7 4.75 55.35 1.74
N ASP A 8 4.83 54.96 0.47
CA ASP A 8 4.32 55.72 -0.70
C ASP A 8 4.74 55.00 -2.01
N ALA A 9 3.84 54.53 -2.88
CA ALA A 9 2.81 55.21 -3.69
C ALA A 9 3.28 55.63 -5.10
N CYS A 10 2.63 55.01 -6.09
CA CYS A 10 2.22 55.58 -7.39
C CYS A 10 3.29 55.98 -8.44
N ARG A 11 3.22 55.41 -9.65
CA ARG A 11 2.43 55.97 -10.78
C ARG A 11 2.61 55.21 -12.10
N HIS A 12 1.47 55.05 -12.75
CA HIS A 12 1.19 54.72 -14.16
C HIS A 12 2.21 55.15 -15.22
N ARG A 13 2.34 54.32 -16.27
CA ARG A 13 2.03 54.69 -17.67
C ARG A 13 1.44 53.51 -18.43
N GLY A 14 0.24 53.71 -18.98
CA GLY A 14 -0.32 52.85 -20.01
C GLY A 14 0.14 53.28 -21.40
N VAL A 15 0.16 52.34 -22.35
CA VAL A 15 0.07 52.61 -23.78
C VAL A 15 -0.88 51.57 -24.41
N VAL A 16 -1.68 52.09 -25.32
CA VAL A 16 -2.87 51.54 -25.98
C VAL A 16 -2.51 50.61 -27.15
N TRP A 17 -3.43 49.69 -27.41
CA TRP A 17 -3.52 48.67 -28.46
C TRP A 17 -3.49 49.19 -29.90
N SER A 18 -3.07 48.32 -30.84
CA SER A 18 -3.71 48.22 -32.15
C SER A 18 -3.78 46.76 -32.63
N VAL A 19 -4.91 46.45 -33.24
CA VAL A 19 -5.38 45.14 -33.71
C VAL A 19 -5.16 45.04 -35.22
N SER A 20 -4.87 43.85 -35.73
CA SER A 20 -5.23 43.48 -37.10
C SER A 20 -5.80 42.06 -37.08
N ALA A 21 -7.07 41.97 -37.45
CA ALA A 21 -7.82 40.74 -37.63
C ALA A 21 -7.75 40.29 -39.09
N GLY A 22 -7.60 38.99 -39.30
CA GLY A 22 -7.84 38.29 -40.56
C GLY A 22 -8.79 37.11 -40.30
N SER A 23 -10.03 37.27 -40.75
CA SER A 23 -11.11 36.29 -40.96
C SER A 23 -10.66 35.16 -41.91
N ALA A 24 -11.32 34.02 -42.13
CA ALA A 24 -12.55 33.36 -41.67
C ALA A 24 -12.49 31.90 -42.19
N GLY A 25 -13.29 31.00 -41.62
CA GLY A 25 -13.58 29.69 -42.22
C GLY A 25 -14.57 28.89 -41.38
N ARG A 26 -15.85 28.95 -41.74
CA ARG A 26 -16.97 28.18 -41.18
C ARG A 26 -17.13 26.82 -41.88
N GLY A 27 -17.79 25.87 -41.20
CA GLY A 27 -18.49 24.70 -41.78
C GLY A 27 -18.75 23.65 -40.68
N GLU A 28 -19.92 23.66 -40.02
CA GLU A 28 -21.11 22.81 -40.33
C GLU A 28 -20.83 21.30 -40.22
N VAL A 29 -21.24 20.66 -39.11
CA VAL A 29 -22.50 19.88 -38.93
C VAL A 29 -22.62 18.71 -39.91
N ASN A 30 -22.61 17.47 -39.38
CA ASN A 30 -23.60 16.42 -39.65
C ASN A 30 -23.28 15.13 -38.88
N ASP A 31 -24.24 14.73 -38.05
CA ASP A 31 -24.53 13.33 -37.72
C ASP A 31 -25.48 12.81 -38.81
N PRO A 32 -25.41 11.52 -39.21
CA PRO A 32 -26.55 10.69 -38.83
C PRO A 32 -26.22 9.21 -38.56
N ALA A 33 -27.00 8.63 -37.65
CA ALA A 33 -27.27 7.21 -37.54
C ALA A 33 -28.16 6.71 -38.70
N VAL A 34 -27.90 5.49 -39.22
CA VAL A 34 -28.92 4.53 -39.73
C VAL A 34 -28.41 3.08 -39.65
N ASP A 35 -29.31 2.22 -39.17
CA ASP A 35 -29.40 0.74 -39.21
C ASP A 35 -28.99 0.03 -40.51
N MET A 36 -28.50 -1.22 -40.40
CA MET A 36 -29.19 -2.43 -40.94
C MET A 36 -28.38 -3.74 -40.80
N CYS A 37 -29.00 -4.71 -40.11
CA CYS A 37 -29.24 -6.12 -40.48
C CYS A 37 -28.29 -6.87 -41.46
N ALA A 38 -27.74 -8.03 -41.03
CA ALA A 38 -28.19 -9.37 -41.49
C ALA A 38 -27.14 -10.51 -41.30
N CYS A 39 -27.60 -11.58 -40.62
CA CYS A 39 -27.43 -13.02 -40.90
C CYS A 39 -26.06 -13.70 -41.14
N ALA A 40 -25.74 -14.56 -40.15
CA ALA A 40 -25.65 -16.03 -40.26
C ALA A 40 -24.40 -16.71 -40.86
N ARG A 41 -23.77 -17.54 -40.00
CA ARG A 41 -23.34 -18.96 -40.13
C ARG A 41 -22.14 -19.13 -39.19
N GLY A 42 -22.12 -19.99 -38.18
CA GLY A 42 -22.59 -21.37 -38.11
C GLY A 42 -21.39 -22.31 -38.24
N LEU A 43 -20.63 -22.51 -37.17
CA LEU A 43 -19.64 -23.60 -37.09
C LEU A 43 -19.68 -24.28 -35.72
N ARG A 44 -20.23 -25.49 -35.69
CA ARG A 44 -20.23 -26.40 -34.54
C ARG A 44 -18.98 -27.28 -34.61
N VAL A 45 -18.11 -27.21 -33.61
CA VAL A 45 -17.03 -28.19 -33.42
C VAL A 45 -17.39 -29.08 -32.23
N ARG A 46 -17.58 -30.37 -32.52
CA ARG A 46 -17.79 -31.45 -31.54
C ARG A 46 -16.43 -31.99 -31.10
N PHE A 47 -16.09 -31.87 -29.82
CA PHE A 47 -15.03 -32.71 -29.23
C PHE A 47 -15.67 -33.90 -28.51
N ARG A 48 -15.25 -35.10 -28.91
CA ARG A 48 -15.64 -36.38 -28.33
C ARG A 48 -14.84 -36.64 -27.05
N LEU A 49 -15.53 -36.90 -25.94
CA LEU A 49 -14.96 -37.59 -24.78
C LEU A 49 -14.59 -39.02 -25.18
N ARG A 50 -13.40 -39.47 -24.75
CA ARG A 50 -13.10 -40.90 -24.55
C ARG A 50 -12.70 -41.12 -23.10
N ALA A 51 -13.51 -41.88 -22.41
CA ALA A 51 -13.21 -42.50 -21.14
C ALA A 51 -12.18 -43.62 -21.33
N MET A 52 -11.29 -43.80 -20.35
CA MET A 52 -10.64 -45.09 -20.10
C MET A 52 -10.63 -45.37 -18.60
N ARG A 53 -11.09 -46.58 -18.29
CA ARG A 53 -11.31 -47.18 -16.98
C ARG A 53 -10.11 -48.07 -16.60
N SER A 54 -9.87 -48.12 -15.30
CA SER A 54 -9.44 -49.30 -14.50
C SER A 54 -8.00 -49.82 -14.64
N LEU A 55 -7.29 -49.87 -13.49
CA LEU A 55 -6.76 -51.13 -12.96
C LEU A 55 -6.37 -51.02 -11.47
N LEU A 56 -7.06 -51.84 -10.69
CA LEU A 56 -6.90 -52.17 -9.28
C LEU A 56 -5.80 -53.26 -9.18
N HIS A 57 -4.82 -53.13 -8.28
CA HIS A 57 -4.03 -54.26 -7.81
C HIS A 57 -3.86 -54.22 -6.29
N VAL A 58 -4.32 -55.31 -5.70
CA VAL A 58 -4.29 -55.70 -4.28
C VAL A 58 -2.93 -56.32 -3.97
N PHE A 59 -2.31 -55.98 -2.85
CA PHE A 59 -1.37 -56.88 -2.17
C PHE A 59 -1.58 -56.81 -0.65
N LEU A 60 -1.89 -57.98 -0.09
CA LEU A 60 -2.01 -58.29 1.33
C LEU A 60 -1.01 -59.41 1.61
N ILE A 61 0.00 -59.20 2.45
CA ILE A 61 0.74 -60.28 3.13
C ILE A 61 0.99 -59.91 4.60
N LEU A 62 0.84 -60.95 5.42
CA LEU A 62 0.63 -61.04 6.85
C LEU A 62 1.91 -60.85 7.70
N ALA A 63 1.66 -60.60 8.99
CA ALA A 63 2.58 -60.29 10.07
C ALA A 63 3.52 -61.42 10.54
N ILE A 64 4.65 -61.01 11.15
CA ILE A 64 5.36 -61.77 12.20
C ILE A 64 5.76 -60.78 13.32
N LEU A 65 5.39 -61.13 14.56
CA LEU A 65 5.56 -60.38 15.81
C LEU A 65 6.88 -60.70 16.52
N LEU A 66 7.50 -59.69 17.14
CA LEU A 66 8.26 -59.77 18.40
C LEU A 66 8.26 -58.38 19.08
N PRO A 67 8.22 -58.31 20.43
CA PRO A 67 7.87 -57.08 21.14
C PRO A 67 9.13 -56.29 21.50
N ILE A 68 9.23 -55.05 21.01
CA ILE A 68 10.15 -54.05 21.55
C ILE A 68 9.26 -53.00 22.22
N GLY A 69 9.47 -52.78 23.51
CA GLY A 69 8.76 -51.78 24.29
C GLY A 69 8.97 -50.40 23.68
N VAL A 70 7.88 -49.77 23.26
CA VAL A 70 7.87 -48.39 22.79
C VAL A 70 7.08 -47.58 23.82
N ALA A 71 7.75 -46.61 24.41
CA ALA A 71 7.15 -45.57 25.21
C ALA A 71 5.97 -44.95 24.44
N THR A 72 4.81 -44.83 25.09
CA THR A 72 3.64 -44.16 24.55
C THR A 72 3.96 -42.68 24.34
N ALA A 73 4.47 -42.35 23.17
CA ALA A 73 4.42 -41.00 22.66
C ALA A 73 2.96 -40.71 22.28
N ASP A 74 2.42 -39.63 22.82
CA ASP A 74 1.11 -39.12 22.43
C ASP A 74 1.02 -39.01 20.90
N PRO A 75 -0.13 -39.35 20.28
CA PRO A 75 -0.27 -39.22 18.84
C PRO A 75 -0.03 -37.76 18.44
N PRO A 76 0.69 -37.49 17.35
CA PRO A 76 0.91 -36.13 16.89
C PRO A 76 -0.46 -35.51 16.61
N ALA A 77 -0.69 -34.33 17.19
CA ALA A 77 -1.87 -33.53 16.95
C ALA A 77 -2.12 -33.46 15.44
N THR A 78 -3.18 -34.12 14.98
CA THR A 78 -3.71 -33.96 13.63
C THR A 78 -3.83 -32.47 13.35
N ALA A 79 -3.10 -32.00 12.35
CA ALA A 79 -3.15 -30.62 11.89
C ALA A 79 -4.62 -30.22 11.73
N SER A 80 -5.08 -29.36 12.64
CA SER A 80 -6.43 -28.82 12.61
C SER A 80 -6.63 -28.15 11.26
N ALA A 81 -7.60 -28.64 10.49
CA ALA A 81 -8.10 -27.93 9.33
C ALA A 81 -8.43 -26.51 9.79
N SER A 82 -7.70 -25.53 9.26
CA SER A 82 -7.88 -24.11 9.57
C SER A 82 -9.36 -23.77 9.56
N ALA A 83 -9.93 -23.50 10.75
CA ALA A 83 -11.30 -23.02 10.86
C ALA A 83 -11.44 -21.81 9.93
N ALA A 84 -12.42 -21.85 9.04
CA ALA A 84 -12.68 -20.76 8.12
C ALA A 84 -12.90 -19.46 8.92
N PRO A 85 -12.37 -18.31 8.47
CA PRO A 85 -12.56 -17.04 9.16
C PRO A 85 -14.05 -16.70 9.09
N GLY A 86 -14.77 -16.83 10.20
CA GLY A 86 -16.19 -16.54 10.31
C GLY A 86 -16.59 -16.15 11.74
N GLY A 87 -15.61 -15.69 12.51
CA GLY A 87 -15.70 -15.68 13.95
C GLY A 87 -15.89 -14.32 14.59
N ARG A 88 -16.40 -14.32 15.83
CA ARG A 88 -16.39 -13.13 16.68
C ARG A 88 -14.92 -12.79 16.98
N VAL A 89 -14.49 -11.62 16.51
CA VAL A 89 -13.13 -11.13 16.72
C VAL A 89 -13.12 -10.22 17.93
N ARG A 90 -12.24 -10.51 18.90
CA ARG A 90 -12.12 -9.72 20.13
C ARG A 90 -10.69 -9.36 20.42
N VAL A 91 -10.47 -8.11 20.78
CA VAL A 91 -9.30 -7.69 21.55
C VAL A 91 -9.58 -7.99 23.02
N VAL A 92 -8.64 -8.66 23.68
CA VAL A 92 -8.65 -8.96 25.11
C VAL A 92 -7.43 -8.31 25.74
N ARG A 93 -7.61 -7.65 26.88
CA ARG A 93 -6.53 -7.10 27.70
C ARG A 93 -6.49 -7.83 29.04
N ASP A 94 -5.36 -8.43 29.37
CA ASP A 94 -5.10 -9.12 30.64
C ASP A 94 -3.72 -8.74 31.21
N GLU A 95 -3.25 -9.46 32.23
CA GLU A 95 -1.95 -9.20 32.88
C GLU A 95 -0.75 -9.38 31.94
N SER A 96 -0.90 -10.15 30.84
CA SER A 96 0.12 -10.36 29.81
C SER A 96 0.09 -9.31 28.69
N GLY A 97 -0.84 -8.36 28.75
CA GLY A 97 -1.04 -7.33 27.75
C GLY A 97 -2.27 -7.58 26.86
N PHE A 98 -2.19 -7.15 25.61
CA PHE A 98 -3.22 -7.29 24.61
C PHE A 98 -3.07 -8.59 23.81
N SER A 99 -4.22 -9.21 23.51
CA SER A 99 -4.28 -10.34 22.58
C SER A 99 -5.52 -10.25 21.71
N LEU A 100 -5.44 -10.82 20.51
CA LEU A 100 -6.58 -10.97 19.62
C LEU A 100 -7.11 -12.39 19.73
N THR A 101 -8.42 -12.55 19.77
CA THR A 101 -9.09 -13.85 19.65
C THR A 101 -10.04 -13.85 18.47
N ILE A 102 -10.11 -14.98 17.77
CA ILE A 102 -11.11 -15.26 16.74
C ILE A 102 -11.85 -16.51 17.21
N ASP A 103 -13.15 -16.37 17.48
CA ASP A 103 -13.98 -17.42 18.11
C ASP A 103 -13.39 -17.98 19.41
N GLY A 104 -12.86 -17.07 20.24
CA GLY A 104 -12.28 -17.40 21.54
C GLY A 104 -10.89 -18.06 21.47
N GLN A 105 -10.36 -18.35 20.29
CA GLN A 105 -9.00 -18.83 20.12
C GLN A 105 -8.04 -17.65 19.95
N ARG A 106 -6.98 -17.58 20.76
CA ARG A 106 -5.92 -16.58 20.59
C ARG A 106 -5.29 -16.71 19.20
N ARG A 107 -5.16 -15.59 18.50
CA ARG A 107 -4.59 -15.49 17.16
C ARG A 107 -3.62 -14.32 17.11
N TRP A 108 -2.56 -14.51 16.35
CA TRP A 108 -1.65 -13.44 15.94
C TRP A 108 -1.75 -13.35 14.41
N LEU A 109 -2.11 -12.18 13.88
CA LEU A 109 -2.48 -12.06 12.46
C LEU A 109 -1.25 -12.08 11.56
N ARG A 110 -1.21 -13.06 10.66
CA ARG A 110 -0.19 -13.17 9.61
C ARG A 110 -0.73 -12.48 8.38
N GLY A 111 -0.52 -11.17 8.36
CA GLY A 111 -1.09 -10.25 7.39
C GLY A 111 -0.39 -10.31 6.03
N MET A 112 -1.02 -9.67 5.04
CA MET A 112 -0.42 -9.30 3.77
C MET A 112 -1.14 -8.08 3.21
N GLY A 113 -0.37 -7.07 2.80
CA GLY A 113 -0.90 -5.93 2.06
C GLY A 113 -1.31 -6.34 0.65
N VAL A 114 -2.51 -5.96 0.19
CA VAL A 114 -3.04 -6.24 -1.14
C VAL A 114 -3.47 -4.96 -1.83
N ASN A 115 -2.69 -4.54 -2.83
CA ASN A 115 -2.95 -3.38 -3.67
C ASN A 115 -3.03 -3.75 -5.17
N VAL A 116 -3.42 -4.99 -5.49
CA VAL A 116 -3.39 -5.50 -6.87
C VAL A 116 -4.42 -4.76 -7.74
N THR A 117 -3.95 -4.19 -8.85
CA THR A 117 -4.82 -3.52 -9.82
C THR A 117 -5.60 -4.55 -10.64
N HIS A 118 -6.94 -4.45 -10.60
CA HIS A 118 -7.86 -5.24 -11.42
C HIS A 118 -8.40 -4.46 -12.64
N ARG A 119 -7.87 -3.27 -12.90
CA ARG A 119 -8.34 -2.36 -13.96
C ARG A 119 -8.22 -3.03 -15.33
N GLY A 120 -9.29 -2.97 -16.12
CA GLY A 120 -9.32 -3.54 -17.47
C GLY A 120 -9.52 -5.05 -17.52
N LEU A 121 -9.54 -5.75 -16.37
CA LEU A 121 -9.91 -7.17 -16.32
C LEU A 121 -11.42 -7.32 -16.33
N ASP A 122 -11.91 -8.31 -17.06
CA ASP A 122 -13.27 -8.78 -16.87
C ASP A 122 -13.40 -9.53 -15.52
N ARG A 123 -14.65 -9.82 -15.12
CA ARG A 123 -14.92 -10.50 -13.85
C ARG A 123 -14.24 -11.87 -13.74
N ALA A 124 -14.19 -12.64 -14.82
CA ALA A 124 -13.63 -13.99 -14.80
C ALA A 124 -12.10 -13.96 -14.61
N ALA A 125 -11.42 -13.06 -15.33
CA ALA A 125 -10.00 -12.82 -15.21
C ALA A 125 -9.65 -12.28 -13.80
N ARG A 126 -10.44 -11.34 -13.28
CA ARG A 126 -10.30 -10.82 -11.91
C ARG A 126 -10.39 -11.95 -10.87
N LEU A 127 -11.41 -12.80 -10.95
CA LEU A 127 -11.58 -13.92 -10.02
C LEU A 127 -10.47 -14.97 -10.12
N ALA A 128 -9.97 -15.24 -11.34
CA ALA A 128 -8.84 -16.15 -11.54
C ALA A 128 -7.55 -15.61 -10.90
N LEU A 129 -7.31 -14.30 -11.06
CA LEU A 129 -6.18 -13.61 -10.44
C LEU A 129 -6.24 -13.69 -8.91
N MET A 130 -7.39 -13.32 -8.32
CA MET A 130 -7.62 -13.39 -6.87
C MET A 130 -7.41 -14.80 -6.32
N ARG A 131 -7.94 -15.82 -7.00
CA ARG A 131 -7.78 -17.22 -6.57
C ARG A 131 -6.30 -17.61 -6.54
N ARG A 132 -5.56 -17.34 -7.62
CA ARG A 132 -4.12 -17.61 -7.69
C ARG A 132 -3.39 -16.93 -6.54
N ASP A 133 -3.61 -15.63 -6.37
CA ASP A 133 -2.90 -14.83 -5.37
C ASP A 133 -3.22 -15.31 -3.95
N PHE A 134 -4.48 -15.59 -3.62
CA PHE A 134 -4.84 -16.11 -2.30
C PHE A 134 -4.35 -17.53 -2.05
N GLU A 135 -4.31 -18.41 -3.06
CA GLU A 135 -3.71 -19.75 -2.94
C GLU A 135 -2.21 -19.65 -2.64
N GLN A 136 -1.50 -18.75 -3.31
CA GLN A 136 -0.08 -18.48 -3.06
C GLN A 136 0.16 -17.83 -1.69
N MET A 137 -0.64 -16.85 -1.28
CA MET A 137 -0.60 -16.27 0.06
C MET A 137 -0.81 -17.33 1.15
N ARG A 138 -1.77 -18.24 0.95
CA ARG A 138 -2.00 -19.38 1.85
C ARG A 138 -0.80 -20.34 1.87
N ALA A 139 -0.14 -20.52 0.73
CA ALA A 139 1.10 -21.26 0.62
C ALA A 139 2.28 -20.57 1.32
N VAL A 140 2.26 -19.26 1.52
CA VAL A 140 3.20 -18.56 2.42
C VAL A 140 2.76 -18.76 3.89
N GLY A 141 1.46 -18.84 4.16
CA GLY A 141 0.92 -18.95 5.52
C GLY A 141 0.24 -17.67 6.00
N VAL A 142 -0.05 -16.75 5.07
CA VAL A 142 -0.94 -15.61 5.28
C VAL A 142 -2.32 -16.14 5.71
N ASP A 143 -2.90 -15.50 6.71
CA ASP A 143 -4.28 -15.76 7.16
C ASP A 143 -5.17 -14.52 7.14
N THR A 144 -4.59 -13.34 6.90
CA THR A 144 -5.33 -12.08 6.88
C THR A 144 -4.80 -11.17 5.78
N VAL A 145 -5.67 -10.47 5.06
CA VAL A 145 -5.30 -9.45 4.09
C VAL A 145 -5.83 -8.08 4.47
N ILE A 146 -5.07 -7.05 4.12
CA ILE A 146 -5.37 -5.63 4.34
C ILE A 146 -5.11 -4.91 3.02
N GLY A 147 -5.94 -3.95 2.61
CA GLY A 147 -5.67 -3.15 1.41
C GLY A 147 -6.20 -1.73 1.49
N TRP A 148 -6.32 -1.07 0.33
CA TRP A 148 -6.54 0.38 0.22
C TRP A 148 -7.74 0.76 -0.68
N ASP A 149 -7.90 0.11 -1.83
CA ASP A 149 -8.99 0.46 -2.77
C ASP A 149 -10.33 -0.13 -2.31
N GLN A 150 -11.17 0.65 -1.63
CA GLN A 150 -12.46 0.19 -1.10
C GLN A 150 -13.35 -0.51 -2.16
N PRO A 151 -13.53 0.04 -3.38
CA PRO A 151 -14.20 -0.66 -4.49
C PRO A 151 -13.65 -2.07 -4.80
N GLY A 152 -12.34 -2.28 -4.62
CA GLY A 152 -11.67 -3.56 -4.83
C GLY A 152 -12.03 -4.63 -3.81
N PHE A 153 -12.49 -4.24 -2.61
CA PHE A 153 -12.86 -5.11 -1.48
C PHE A 153 -14.37 -5.45 -1.49
N ASP A 154 -14.88 -5.79 -2.67
CA ASP A 154 -16.27 -6.18 -2.89
C ASP A 154 -16.57 -7.63 -2.43
N ARG A 155 -17.83 -8.08 -2.63
CA ARG A 155 -18.24 -9.44 -2.27
C ARG A 155 -17.42 -10.53 -2.97
N ASP A 156 -17.02 -10.32 -4.23
CA ASP A 156 -16.20 -11.29 -4.97
C ASP A 156 -14.81 -11.45 -4.33
N PHE A 157 -14.19 -10.36 -3.89
CA PHE A 157 -12.93 -10.41 -3.14
C PHE A 157 -13.10 -11.16 -1.82
N LEU A 158 -14.15 -10.85 -1.06
CA LEU A 158 -14.43 -11.48 0.23
C LEU A 158 -14.72 -12.99 0.08
N ASP A 159 -15.50 -13.39 -0.95
CA ASP A 159 -15.81 -14.79 -1.24
C ASP A 159 -14.53 -15.56 -1.63
N ALA A 160 -13.64 -14.96 -2.44
CA ALA A 160 -12.37 -15.55 -2.83
C ALA A 160 -11.40 -15.69 -1.64
N ALA A 161 -11.30 -14.67 -0.78
CA ALA A 161 -10.49 -14.74 0.44
C ALA A 161 -11.01 -15.83 1.38
N TYR A 162 -12.33 -15.88 1.60
CA TYR A 162 -12.97 -16.90 2.44
C TYR A 162 -12.71 -18.32 1.94
N ALA A 163 -12.84 -18.55 0.63
CA ALA A 163 -12.60 -19.85 0.02
C ALA A 163 -11.16 -20.35 0.23
N SER A 164 -10.20 -19.43 0.35
CA SER A 164 -8.79 -19.72 0.65
C SER A 164 -8.50 -19.78 2.16
N GLY A 165 -9.49 -19.54 3.01
CA GLY A 165 -9.34 -19.49 4.47
C GLY A 165 -8.62 -18.24 4.96
N ILE A 166 -8.69 -17.14 4.21
CA ILE A 166 -8.07 -15.86 4.52
C ILE A 166 -9.15 -14.88 4.99
N GLY A 167 -8.90 -14.23 6.13
CA GLY A 167 -9.71 -13.15 6.65
C GLY A 167 -9.33 -11.79 6.05
N VAL A 168 -10.21 -10.81 6.21
CA VAL A 168 -10.09 -9.51 5.55
C VAL A 168 -10.31 -8.41 6.58
N VAL A 169 -9.37 -7.48 6.66
CA VAL A 169 -9.62 -6.15 7.22
C VAL A 169 -10.36 -5.36 6.16
N ALA A 170 -11.68 -5.21 6.32
CA ALA A 170 -12.51 -4.53 5.34
C ALA A 170 -12.20 -3.04 5.37
N HIS A 171 -11.75 -2.49 4.24
CA HIS A 171 -11.36 -1.09 4.13
C HIS A 171 -12.56 -0.19 3.79
N PHE A 172 -12.67 0.94 4.49
CA PHE A 172 -13.50 2.08 4.13
C PHE A 172 -12.59 3.27 3.85
N GLU A 173 -12.67 3.81 2.65
CA GLU A 173 -11.80 4.89 2.20
C GLU A 173 -12.27 6.24 2.77
N LEU A 174 -11.30 7.02 3.22
CA LEU A 174 -11.48 8.37 3.73
C LEU A 174 -10.48 9.30 3.02
N GLY A 175 -10.98 10.39 2.44
CA GLY A 175 -10.16 11.30 1.65
C GLY A 175 -9.20 12.12 2.51
N LYS A 176 -7.96 12.25 2.05
CA LYS A 176 -6.88 13.01 2.71
C LYS A 176 -7.10 14.54 2.67
N THR A 177 -7.88 15.04 1.72
CA THR A 177 -8.15 16.48 1.51
C THR A 177 -9.59 16.88 1.87
N TRP A 178 -10.31 16.01 2.58
CA TRP A 178 -11.69 16.25 2.98
C TRP A 178 -11.75 17.11 4.24
N ASP A 179 -12.71 18.04 4.29
CA ASP A 179 -12.95 18.88 5.47
C ASP A 179 -13.81 18.13 6.50
N TYR A 180 -13.15 17.50 7.47
CA TYR A 180 -13.84 16.76 8.54
C TYR A 180 -14.49 17.66 9.59
N ALA A 181 -14.31 18.99 9.53
CA ALA A 181 -15.08 19.93 10.33
C ALA A 181 -16.47 20.20 9.72
N ASP A 182 -16.67 19.95 8.42
CA ASP A 182 -17.97 20.13 7.75
C ASP A 182 -19.02 19.12 8.28
N PRO A 183 -20.07 19.58 8.99
CA PRO A 183 -21.11 18.69 9.50
C PRO A 183 -21.88 17.96 8.39
N ALA A 184 -22.02 18.56 7.21
CA ALA A 184 -22.70 17.93 6.08
C ALA A 184 -21.87 16.78 5.52
N LEU A 185 -20.54 16.92 5.47
CA LEU A 185 -19.64 15.82 5.11
C LEU A 185 -19.71 14.69 6.14
N ARG A 186 -19.59 15.00 7.43
CA ARG A 186 -19.67 14.00 8.51
C ARG A 186 -20.97 13.18 8.43
N GLU A 187 -22.11 13.82 8.19
CA GLU A 187 -23.40 13.13 8.04
C GLU A 187 -23.40 12.20 6.81
N ARG A 188 -22.91 12.65 5.65
CA ARG A 188 -22.80 11.81 4.45
C ARG A 188 -21.88 10.60 4.67
N LEU A 189 -20.77 10.80 5.37
CA LEU A 189 -19.82 9.73 5.68
C LEU A 189 -20.41 8.73 6.68
N ARG A 190 -21.04 9.18 7.78
CA ARG A 190 -21.74 8.31 8.73
C ARG A 190 -22.80 7.45 8.02
N ALA A 191 -23.63 8.05 7.16
CA ALA A 191 -24.60 7.31 6.38
C ALA A 191 -23.96 6.28 5.42
N SER A 192 -22.80 6.60 4.84
CA SER A 192 -22.06 5.71 3.94
C SER A 192 -21.41 4.54 4.67
N ILE A 193 -20.80 4.81 5.83
CA ILE A 193 -20.25 3.80 6.74
C ILE A 193 -21.34 2.85 7.20
N ALA A 194 -22.52 3.36 7.61
CA ALA A 194 -23.64 2.51 8.02
C ALA A 194 -24.09 1.55 6.92
N ARG A 195 -24.22 2.03 5.68
CA ARG A 195 -24.56 1.18 4.52
C ARG A 195 -23.47 0.15 4.21
N TRP A 196 -22.20 0.54 4.36
CA TRP A 196 -21.06 -0.34 4.14
C TRP A 196 -21.00 -1.47 5.18
N VAL A 197 -21.14 -1.16 6.47
CA VAL A 197 -21.24 -2.17 7.54
C VAL A 197 -22.43 -3.10 7.29
N ALA A 198 -23.62 -2.54 7.04
CA ALA A 198 -24.82 -3.35 6.77
C ALA A 198 -24.64 -4.29 5.57
N ARG A 199 -23.87 -3.89 4.56
CA ARG A 199 -23.60 -4.70 3.37
C ARG A 199 -22.69 -5.90 3.65
N TYR A 200 -21.68 -5.74 4.52
CA TYR A 200 -20.60 -6.71 4.67
C TYR A 200 -20.51 -7.41 6.03
N ALA A 201 -21.24 -6.95 7.06
CA ALA A 201 -21.14 -7.51 8.43
C ALA A 201 -21.50 -9.01 8.53
N ALA A 202 -22.36 -9.50 7.64
CA ALA A 202 -22.72 -10.91 7.58
C ALA A 202 -21.69 -11.78 6.85
N HIS A 203 -20.69 -11.19 6.20
CA HIS A 203 -19.69 -11.93 5.45
C HIS A 203 -18.63 -12.52 6.40
N PRO A 204 -18.39 -13.85 6.36
CA PRO A 204 -17.52 -14.50 7.34
C PRO A 204 -16.06 -14.05 7.23
N ALA A 205 -15.56 -13.81 6.01
CA ALA A 205 -14.19 -13.31 5.81
C ALA A 205 -13.88 -11.97 6.51
N VAL A 206 -14.87 -11.12 6.79
CA VAL A 206 -14.60 -9.83 7.43
C VAL A 206 -14.18 -10.09 8.88
N LEU A 207 -12.96 -9.70 9.24
CA LEU A 207 -12.42 -9.84 10.60
C LEU A 207 -12.43 -8.52 11.36
N MET A 208 -12.20 -7.41 10.66
CA MET A 208 -12.09 -6.07 11.25
C MET A 208 -12.62 -5.01 10.29
N TRP A 209 -13.03 -3.87 10.85
CA TRP A 209 -13.42 -2.69 10.09
C TRP A 209 -12.28 -1.68 10.06
N GLY A 210 -11.54 -1.61 8.95
CA GLY A 210 -10.49 -0.62 8.73
C GLY A 210 -11.06 0.67 8.14
N ILE A 211 -11.07 1.76 8.91
CA ILE A 211 -11.70 3.02 8.51
C ILE A 211 -10.61 4.06 8.27
N GLY A 212 -10.26 4.31 7.01
CA GLY A 212 -9.19 5.22 6.62
C GLY A 212 -7.78 4.62 6.67
N ASN A 213 -6.85 5.29 5.98
CA ASN A 213 -5.42 5.02 5.98
C ASN A 213 -4.66 6.32 5.71
N GLU A 214 -3.80 6.74 6.63
CA GLU A 214 -2.93 7.93 6.49
C GLU A 214 -3.69 9.20 6.08
N VAL A 215 -4.86 9.41 6.68
CA VAL A 215 -5.69 10.58 6.37
C VAL A 215 -4.99 11.86 6.81
N LEU A 216 -4.14 11.78 7.84
CA LEU A 216 -3.52 12.93 8.51
C LEU A 216 -2.14 13.33 7.97
N LEU A 217 -1.64 12.66 6.92
CA LEU A 217 -0.25 12.76 6.47
C LEU A 217 0.17 14.21 6.19
N THR A 218 -0.67 14.97 5.50
CA THR A 218 -0.42 16.37 5.10
C THR A 218 -1.27 17.37 5.88
N SER A 219 -1.93 16.94 6.95
CA SER A 219 -2.90 17.76 7.70
C SER A 219 -2.22 18.67 8.72
N SER A 220 -2.79 19.87 8.87
CA SER A 220 -2.54 20.77 9.99
C SER A 220 -3.04 20.19 11.31
N ASP A 221 -2.64 20.79 12.44
CA ASP A 221 -3.10 20.38 13.77
C ASP A 221 -4.62 20.50 13.95
N GLU A 222 -5.24 21.50 13.32
CA GLU A 222 -6.69 21.70 13.37
C GLU A 222 -7.43 20.61 12.59
N GLU A 223 -6.99 20.33 11.37
CA GLU A 223 -7.54 19.23 10.55
C GLU A 223 -7.35 17.87 11.24
N CYS A 224 -6.20 17.65 11.90
CA CYS A 224 -5.97 16.42 12.67
C CYS A 224 -6.98 16.24 13.81
N ARG A 225 -7.31 17.33 14.54
CA ARG A 225 -8.34 17.27 15.61
C ARG A 225 -9.72 16.99 15.03
N ALA A 226 -10.11 17.72 13.99
CA ALA A 226 -11.42 17.55 13.36
C ALA A 226 -11.62 16.12 12.82
N PHE A 227 -10.58 15.56 12.19
CA PHE A 227 -10.61 14.18 11.73
C PHE A 227 -10.70 13.18 12.89
N ALA A 228 -9.89 13.33 13.94
CA ALA A 228 -9.91 12.41 15.08
C ALA A 228 -11.27 12.42 15.80
N GLU A 229 -11.91 13.58 15.94
CA GLU A 229 -13.29 13.70 16.45
C GLU A 229 -14.30 12.96 15.55
N PHE A 230 -14.20 13.14 14.23
CA PHE A 230 -15.03 12.39 13.29
C PHE A 230 -14.77 10.88 13.36
N PHE A 231 -13.51 10.47 13.52
CA PHE A 231 -13.16 9.06 13.66
C PHE A 231 -13.83 8.44 14.88
N VAL A 232 -13.88 9.14 16.02
CA VAL A 232 -14.60 8.66 17.22
C VAL A 232 -16.11 8.50 16.96
N GLU A 233 -16.73 9.38 16.16
CA GLU A 233 -18.12 9.18 15.72
C GLU A 233 -18.28 7.93 14.84
N ALA A 234 -17.39 7.76 13.86
CA ALA A 234 -17.39 6.62 12.95
C ALA A 234 -17.17 5.30 13.70
N TYR A 235 -16.19 5.26 14.60
CA TYR A 235 -15.94 4.16 15.53
C TYR A 235 -17.20 3.81 16.33
N THR A 236 -17.82 4.80 16.97
CA THR A 236 -19.02 4.59 17.80
C THR A 236 -20.16 4.01 16.97
N LEU A 237 -20.41 4.56 15.78
CA LEU A 237 -21.43 4.07 14.85
C LEU A 237 -21.17 2.62 14.45
N VAL A 238 -19.94 2.27 14.05
CA VAL A 238 -19.59 0.91 13.64
C VAL A 238 -19.74 -0.06 14.82
N ARG A 239 -19.31 0.31 16.03
CA ARG A 239 -19.46 -0.52 17.22
C ARG A 239 -20.93 -0.76 17.60
N GLN A 240 -21.82 0.19 17.34
CA GLN A 240 -23.28 0.03 17.51
C GLN A 240 -23.88 -0.91 16.46
N LEU A 241 -23.45 -0.81 15.20
CA LEU A 241 -23.97 -1.62 14.09
C LEU A 241 -23.41 -3.05 14.08
N ASP A 242 -22.14 -3.21 14.44
CA ASP A 242 -21.45 -4.49 14.54
C ASP A 242 -20.53 -4.50 15.76
N SER A 243 -21.07 -5.00 16.88
CA SER A 243 -20.30 -5.17 18.09
C SER A 243 -19.37 -6.39 18.07
N THR A 244 -19.43 -7.25 17.05
CA THR A 244 -18.72 -8.55 17.01
C THR A 244 -17.30 -8.48 16.48
N ARG A 245 -16.89 -7.34 15.92
CA ARG A 245 -15.58 -7.10 15.33
C ARG A 245 -14.95 -5.80 15.86
N PRO A 246 -13.61 -5.73 15.91
CA PRO A 246 -12.89 -4.51 16.24
C PRO A 246 -12.87 -3.53 15.07
N VAL A 247 -12.54 -2.27 15.39
CA VAL A 247 -12.34 -1.18 14.45
C VAL A 247 -10.86 -0.83 14.44
N LEU A 248 -10.29 -0.67 13.24
CA LEU A 248 -8.90 -0.34 13.00
C LEU A 248 -8.84 1.03 12.30
N TYR A 249 -8.00 1.94 12.81
CA TYR A 249 -7.46 3.07 12.02
C TYR A 249 -6.05 2.73 11.56
N ARG A 250 -5.57 3.27 10.44
CA ARG A 250 -4.18 3.07 9.97
C ARG A 250 -3.52 4.41 9.73
N GLU A 251 -2.31 4.58 10.24
CA GLU A 251 -1.54 5.82 10.16
C GLU A 251 -0.08 5.59 9.78
N ALA A 252 0.54 6.63 9.24
CA ALA A 252 1.98 6.70 9.04
C ALA A 252 2.66 6.76 10.40
N GLU A 253 3.24 5.63 10.80
CA GLU A 253 3.92 5.46 12.09
C GLU A 253 3.02 5.89 13.28
N ASP A 254 3.56 6.56 14.29
CA ASP A 254 2.88 6.97 15.54
C ASP A 254 2.59 8.48 15.64
N VAL A 255 3.07 9.28 14.69
CA VAL A 255 3.20 10.76 14.82
C VAL A 255 1.89 11.45 15.20
N ARG A 256 0.76 10.92 14.71
CA ARG A 256 -0.58 11.51 14.91
C ARG A 256 -1.43 10.77 15.95
N VAL A 257 -0.89 9.78 16.68
CA VAL A 257 -1.66 9.00 17.66
C VAL A 257 -2.29 9.87 18.75
N ARG A 258 -1.62 10.97 19.13
CA ARG A 258 -2.10 11.89 20.18
C ARG A 258 -3.48 12.46 19.89
N TYR A 259 -3.83 12.73 18.63
CA TYR A 259 -5.14 13.32 18.30
C TYR A 259 -6.27 12.33 18.57
N PHE A 260 -6.03 11.02 18.35
CA PHE A 260 -7.00 9.98 18.68
C PHE A 260 -7.17 9.83 20.18
N ARG A 261 -6.07 9.77 20.94
CA ARG A 261 -6.12 9.75 22.40
C ARG A 261 -6.97 10.91 22.93
N ASP A 262 -6.66 12.13 22.47
CA ASP A 262 -7.31 13.34 22.95
C ASP A 262 -8.80 13.36 22.54
N ALA A 263 -9.15 12.87 21.34
CA ALA A 263 -10.54 12.75 20.89
C ALA A 263 -11.35 11.71 21.70
N PHE A 264 -10.77 10.54 21.99
CA PHE A 264 -11.43 9.54 22.85
C PHE A 264 -11.64 10.08 24.27
N ALA A 265 -10.64 10.77 24.82
CA ALA A 265 -10.73 11.40 26.14
C ALA A 265 -11.79 12.51 26.17
N ALA A 266 -11.84 13.38 25.14
CA ALA A 266 -12.82 14.45 25.03
C ALA A 266 -14.26 13.93 24.88
N ALA A 267 -14.43 12.77 24.25
CA ALA A 267 -15.72 12.09 24.12
C ALA A 267 -16.13 11.28 25.37
N ASP A 268 -15.28 11.23 26.42
CA ASP A 268 -15.45 10.36 27.59
C ASP A 268 -15.74 8.90 27.20
N LEU A 269 -15.00 8.41 26.20
CA LEU A 269 -15.24 7.10 25.58
C LEU A 269 -14.02 6.20 25.74
N ALA A 270 -14.23 5.02 26.33
CA ALA A 270 -13.21 3.99 26.37
C ALA A 270 -12.97 3.40 24.95
N PRO A 271 -11.71 3.23 24.51
CA PRO A 271 -11.38 2.73 23.18
C PRO A 271 -11.49 1.18 23.07
N GLU A 272 -12.57 0.61 23.58
CA GLU A 272 -12.79 -0.84 23.57
C GLU A 272 -12.87 -1.43 22.16
N GLN A 273 -12.03 -2.43 21.85
CA GLN A 273 -11.99 -3.03 20.50
C GLN A 273 -11.53 -2.04 19.42
N PHE A 274 -10.95 -0.89 19.80
CA PHE A 274 -10.17 -0.07 18.89
C PHE A 274 -8.75 -0.63 18.78
N ILE A 275 -8.21 -0.63 17.57
CA ILE A 275 -6.84 -1.03 17.26
C ILE A 275 -6.20 0.12 16.47
N PHE A 276 -4.97 0.49 16.84
CA PHE A 276 -4.19 1.46 16.07
C PHE A 276 -3.26 0.73 15.09
N GLY A 277 -3.40 1.00 13.80
CA GLY A 277 -2.58 0.47 12.73
C GLY A 277 -1.42 1.41 12.42
N MET A 278 -0.20 0.90 12.35
CA MET A 278 0.98 1.69 12.01
C MET A 278 1.66 1.17 10.75
N ASN A 279 2.01 2.09 9.87
CA ASN A 279 2.74 1.81 8.64
C ASN A 279 4.22 2.17 8.83
N PHE A 280 5.12 1.19 8.78
CA PHE A 280 6.55 1.36 9.03
C PHE A 280 7.43 0.80 7.92
N TYR A 281 8.26 1.66 7.36
CA TYR A 281 9.21 1.28 6.33
C TYR A 281 10.67 1.27 6.82
N THR A 282 10.88 1.57 8.10
CA THR A 282 12.21 1.80 8.70
C THR A 282 12.37 1.07 10.03
N PRO A 283 13.61 0.90 10.53
CA PRO A 283 13.86 0.34 11.86
C PRO A 283 13.31 1.18 13.04
N ARG A 284 12.77 2.38 12.79
CA ARG A 284 12.14 3.24 13.83
C ARG A 284 10.99 2.54 14.57
N ILE A 285 10.42 1.50 13.97
CA ILE A 285 9.43 0.64 14.62
C ILE A 285 9.87 0.13 16.00
N ALA A 286 11.17 -0.12 16.23
CA ALA A 286 11.68 -0.53 17.54
C ALA A 286 11.46 0.56 18.60
N GLU A 287 11.90 1.78 18.31
CA GLU A 287 11.75 2.95 19.19
C GLU A 287 10.28 3.20 19.53
N VAL A 288 9.40 3.15 18.53
CA VAL A 288 7.98 3.44 18.70
C VAL A 288 7.30 2.37 19.54
N LEU A 289 7.58 1.09 19.30
CA LEU A 289 6.98 0.02 20.10
C LEU A 289 7.45 0.12 21.55
N ASP A 290 8.75 0.31 21.80
CA ASP A 290 9.32 0.45 23.14
C ASP A 290 8.72 1.63 23.92
N GLY A 291 8.50 2.77 23.25
CA GLY A 291 7.91 3.96 23.86
C GLY A 291 6.38 4.03 23.85
N TRP A 292 5.67 3.03 23.30
CA TRP A 292 4.24 3.12 22.99
C TRP A 292 3.38 3.54 24.18
N THR A 293 3.61 2.93 25.35
CA THR A 293 2.84 3.22 26.57
C THR A 293 2.98 4.65 27.06
N ASP A 294 4.07 5.33 26.71
CA ASP A 294 4.38 6.66 27.24
C ASP A 294 3.78 7.80 26.40
N HIS A 295 3.62 7.60 25.09
CA HIS A 295 3.17 8.68 24.19
C HIS A 295 1.80 8.43 23.54
N ALA A 296 1.35 7.17 23.45
CA ALA A 296 0.05 6.80 22.93
C ALA A 296 -1.00 6.76 24.07
N PHE A 297 -1.90 5.78 24.01
CA PHE A 297 -2.90 5.48 25.03
C PHE A 297 -3.13 3.97 25.04
N ASP A 298 -3.92 3.47 26.01
CA ASP A 298 -4.04 2.03 26.31
C ASP A 298 -4.83 1.25 25.24
N VAL A 299 -4.24 1.14 24.04
CA VAL A 299 -4.78 0.47 22.87
C VAL A 299 -3.73 -0.43 22.23
N PRO A 300 -4.14 -1.60 21.69
CA PRO A 300 -3.24 -2.49 20.98
C PRO A 300 -2.89 -1.95 19.60
N VAL A 301 -1.86 -2.54 18.99
CA VAL A 301 -1.44 -2.18 17.63
C VAL A 301 -1.44 -3.34 16.65
N ILE A 302 -1.63 -3.01 15.38
CA ILE A 302 -1.26 -3.87 14.24
C ILE A 302 -0.22 -3.11 13.43
N ILE A 303 0.85 -3.77 13.00
CA ILE A 303 1.75 -3.19 12.00
C ILE A 303 1.10 -3.40 10.64
N SER A 304 0.24 -2.46 10.24
CA SER A 304 -0.65 -2.59 9.09
C SER A 304 0.07 -2.56 7.77
N GLU A 305 1.28 -1.99 7.75
CA GLU A 305 2.21 -2.06 6.63
C GLU A 305 3.63 -2.14 7.18
N TYR A 306 4.44 -3.04 6.63
CA TYR A 306 5.88 -2.92 6.78
C TYR A 306 6.65 -3.45 5.59
N ALA A 307 7.75 -2.80 5.28
CA ALA A 307 8.76 -3.30 4.37
C ALA A 307 10.13 -2.79 4.80
N PRO A 308 11.23 -3.52 4.54
CA PRO A 308 12.57 -3.03 4.81
C PRO A 308 13.00 -2.03 3.72
N ALA A 309 12.41 -0.83 3.73
CA ALA A 309 12.87 0.24 2.86
C ALA A 309 14.32 0.56 3.20
N GLY A 310 15.11 0.89 2.18
CA GLY A 310 16.55 0.97 2.37
C GLY A 310 17.30 -0.33 2.04
N LEU A 311 16.65 -1.39 1.57
CA LEU A 311 17.33 -2.63 1.17
C LEU A 311 17.03 -3.03 -0.29
N SER A 312 18.07 -3.53 -0.96
CA SER A 312 17.94 -4.14 -2.30
C SER A 312 17.17 -5.47 -2.25
N PRO A 313 16.68 -6.00 -3.38
CA PRO A 313 16.00 -7.30 -3.43
C PRO A 313 16.79 -8.46 -2.77
N ARG A 314 18.13 -8.43 -2.82
CA ARG A 314 18.98 -9.41 -2.13
C ARG A 314 19.00 -9.22 -0.60
N GLY A 315 18.87 -7.98 -0.13
CA GLY A 315 18.83 -7.63 1.28
C GLY A 315 17.45 -7.74 1.93
N ARG A 316 16.37 -7.57 1.16
CA ARG A 316 14.97 -7.63 1.62
C ARG A 316 14.64 -8.87 2.46
N PRO A 317 15.05 -10.10 2.09
CA PRO A 317 14.83 -11.29 2.92
C PRO A 317 15.33 -11.12 4.36
N ARG A 318 16.56 -10.61 4.56
CA ARG A 318 17.12 -10.35 5.89
C ARG A 318 16.43 -9.19 6.60
N GLY A 319 16.05 -8.16 5.85
CA GLY A 319 15.31 -7.01 6.39
C GLY A 319 13.94 -7.40 6.94
N PHE A 320 13.18 -8.21 6.21
CA PHE A 320 11.89 -8.73 6.68
C PHE A 320 12.05 -9.56 7.95
N GLN A 321 13.09 -10.40 8.02
CA GLN A 321 13.40 -11.14 9.24
C GLN A 321 13.72 -10.21 10.42
N ALA A 322 14.57 -9.21 10.24
CA ALA A 322 14.93 -8.27 11.30
C ALA A 322 13.72 -7.45 11.81
N LEU A 323 12.90 -6.92 10.90
CA LEU A 323 11.67 -6.21 11.28
C LEU A 323 10.70 -7.13 11.99
N TRP A 324 10.54 -8.38 11.53
CA TRP A 324 9.68 -9.36 12.19
C TRP A 324 10.14 -9.68 13.61
N GLU A 325 11.46 -9.83 13.84
CA GLU A 325 12.02 -10.05 15.18
C GLU A 325 11.70 -8.89 16.13
N ILE A 326 11.80 -7.64 15.66
CA ILE A 326 11.40 -6.45 16.43
C ILE A 326 9.90 -6.49 16.75
N ILE A 327 9.06 -6.74 15.74
CA ILE A 327 7.60 -6.77 15.88
C ILE A 327 7.16 -7.85 16.86
N ARG A 328 7.73 -9.07 16.75
CA ARG A 328 7.36 -10.21 17.59
C ARG A 328 7.89 -10.11 19.00
N ALA A 329 8.88 -9.27 19.27
CA ALA A 329 9.37 -9.01 20.63
C ALA A 329 8.32 -8.29 21.51
N ARG A 330 7.29 -7.70 20.90
CA ARG A 330 6.22 -6.96 21.58
C ARG A 330 4.85 -7.61 21.41
N ASP A 331 4.77 -8.93 21.64
CA ASP A 331 3.51 -9.68 21.53
C ASP A 331 2.53 -9.50 22.71
N ASP A 332 2.93 -8.69 23.69
CA ASP A 332 2.10 -8.03 24.71
C ASP A 332 1.27 -6.87 24.14
N LEU A 333 1.64 -6.33 22.97
CA LEU A 333 1.03 -5.12 22.40
C LEU A 333 0.57 -5.34 20.96
N VAL A 334 1.39 -6.01 20.15
CA VAL A 334 1.21 -6.17 18.72
C VAL A 334 0.37 -7.40 18.40
N LEU A 335 -0.78 -7.19 17.76
CA LEU A 335 -1.74 -8.23 17.43
C LEU A 335 -1.46 -8.93 16.09
N GLY A 336 -0.61 -8.34 15.25
CA GLY A 336 -0.30 -8.83 13.92
C GLY A 336 0.54 -7.86 13.10
N ALA A 337 1.00 -8.32 11.94
CA ALA A 337 1.72 -7.49 10.98
C ALA A 337 1.45 -7.91 9.53
N ALA A 338 1.43 -6.95 8.61
CA ALA A 338 1.21 -7.16 7.18
C ALA A 338 2.35 -6.57 6.34
N PRO A 339 3.14 -7.39 5.63
CA PRO A 339 4.13 -6.92 4.67
C PRO A 339 3.47 -6.09 3.58
N TYR A 340 4.08 -4.97 3.25
CA TYR A 340 3.80 -4.21 2.04
C TYR A 340 4.73 -4.72 0.93
N VAL A 341 4.26 -5.22 -0.21
CA VAL A 341 2.88 -5.51 -0.64
C VAL A 341 2.90 -6.78 -1.50
N TRP A 342 1.75 -7.45 -1.68
CA TRP A 342 1.72 -8.74 -2.39
C TRP A 342 2.31 -8.71 -3.80
N SER A 343 1.99 -7.70 -4.61
CA SER A 343 2.35 -7.67 -6.03
C SER A 343 2.93 -6.34 -6.45
N THR A 344 3.83 -6.36 -7.43
CA THR A 344 4.32 -5.17 -8.12
C THR A 344 3.28 -4.54 -9.04
N ASN A 345 2.16 -5.23 -9.32
CA ASN A 345 1.07 -4.71 -10.15
C ASN A 345 0.07 -3.89 -9.32
N GLY A 346 0.54 -2.82 -8.68
CA GLY A 346 -0.31 -1.93 -7.91
C GLY A 346 -0.45 -0.53 -8.53
N PRO A 347 -1.39 0.28 -8.04
CA PRO A 347 -1.64 1.63 -8.53
C PRO A 347 -0.55 2.63 -8.14
N GLU A 348 0.25 2.36 -7.11
CA GLU A 348 1.28 3.27 -6.59
C GLU A 348 2.65 2.87 -7.15
N ALA A 349 3.50 3.86 -7.46
CA ALA A 349 4.85 3.57 -7.96
C ALA A 349 5.69 2.75 -6.96
N VAL A 350 5.40 2.90 -5.67
CA VAL A 350 6.07 2.16 -4.59
C VAL A 350 5.71 0.67 -4.56
N ASP A 351 4.56 0.27 -5.13
CA ASP A 351 4.19 -1.14 -5.29
C ASP A 351 5.24 -1.88 -6.13
N GLU A 352 5.84 -1.24 -7.14
CA GLU A 352 6.87 -1.85 -7.97
C GLU A 352 8.15 -2.16 -7.20
N ILE A 353 8.47 -1.38 -6.18
CA ILE A 353 9.64 -1.59 -5.32
C ILE A 353 9.36 -2.68 -4.29
N PHE A 354 8.21 -2.58 -3.61
CA PHE A 354 7.91 -3.40 -2.44
C PHE A 354 7.07 -4.63 -2.74
N GLY A 355 6.56 -4.79 -3.96
CA GLY A 355 5.87 -5.99 -4.40
C GLY A 355 6.69 -7.25 -4.12
N LEU A 356 6.02 -8.30 -3.66
CA LEU A 356 6.64 -9.61 -3.36
C LEU A 356 6.48 -10.60 -4.52
N THR A 357 5.50 -10.36 -5.40
CA THR A 357 5.26 -11.09 -6.63
C THR A 357 5.16 -10.16 -7.84
N ASP A 358 5.50 -10.66 -9.02
CA ASP A 358 5.23 -9.96 -10.28
C ASP A 358 3.74 -10.12 -10.70
N PRO A 359 3.28 -9.46 -11.77
CA PRO A 359 1.88 -9.58 -12.22
C PRO A 359 1.48 -11.02 -12.61
N THR A 360 2.45 -11.85 -12.98
CA THR A 360 2.25 -13.26 -13.37
C THR A 360 2.21 -14.22 -12.18
N GLY A 361 2.53 -13.72 -10.98
CA GLY A 361 2.50 -14.48 -9.73
C GLY A 361 3.83 -15.18 -9.41
N HIS A 362 4.93 -14.81 -10.08
CA HIS A 362 6.27 -15.27 -9.69
C HIS A 362 6.81 -14.43 -8.53
N ALA A 363 7.60 -15.03 -7.64
CA ALA A 363 8.28 -14.27 -6.60
C ALA A 363 9.31 -13.32 -7.22
N VAL A 364 9.44 -12.11 -6.68
CA VAL A 364 10.46 -11.15 -7.16
C VAL A 364 11.84 -11.42 -6.58
N ASP A 365 11.90 -11.98 -5.37
CA ASP A 365 13.12 -12.33 -4.63
C ASP A 365 12.82 -13.39 -3.55
N GLY A 366 13.80 -13.68 -2.67
CA GLY A 366 13.67 -14.69 -1.61
C GLY A 366 12.77 -14.30 -0.43
N SER A 367 12.09 -13.15 -0.45
CA SER A 367 11.32 -12.66 0.70
C SER A 367 10.14 -13.57 1.05
N LEU A 368 9.47 -14.18 0.05
CA LEU A 368 8.36 -15.10 0.31
C LEU A 368 8.80 -16.37 1.07
N GLU A 369 10.02 -16.84 0.84
CA GLU A 369 10.58 -17.99 1.58
C GLU A 369 10.79 -17.65 3.04
N ILE A 370 11.36 -16.46 3.32
CA ILE A 370 11.53 -15.98 4.69
C ILE A 370 10.17 -15.80 5.37
N LEU A 371 9.23 -15.10 4.72
CA LEU A 371 7.89 -14.90 5.28
C LEU A 371 7.20 -16.24 5.55
N GLN A 372 7.35 -17.23 4.67
CA GLN A 372 6.78 -18.56 4.88
C GLN A 372 7.35 -19.25 6.12
N ARG A 373 8.67 -19.17 6.31
CA ARG A 373 9.33 -19.68 7.52
C ARG A 373 8.81 -19.00 8.78
N LEU A 374 8.74 -17.66 8.76
CA LEU A 374 8.30 -16.84 9.89
C LEU A 374 6.83 -17.10 10.25
N TYR A 375 5.95 -17.23 9.25
CA TYR A 375 4.50 -17.38 9.45
C TYR A 375 4.09 -18.79 9.86
N ARG A 376 4.84 -19.80 9.41
CA ARG A 376 4.56 -21.21 9.71
C ARG A 376 5.35 -21.73 10.90
N GLY A 377 6.38 -21.00 11.36
CA GLY A 377 7.23 -21.40 12.49
C GLY A 377 8.04 -22.67 12.23
N LYS A 378 8.34 -22.97 10.96
CA LYS A 378 9.10 -24.14 10.52
C LYS A 378 9.87 -23.81 9.24
N GLU A 379 10.80 -24.68 8.85
CA GLU A 379 11.52 -24.52 7.59
C GLU A 379 10.57 -24.28 6.42
N ALA A 380 11.01 -23.39 5.53
CA ALA A 380 10.27 -23.10 4.32
C ALA A 380 10.20 -24.36 3.44
N ASP A 381 9.12 -24.48 2.70
CA ASP A 381 8.94 -25.45 1.64
C ASP A 381 8.89 -24.68 0.31
N PRO A 382 10.04 -24.51 -0.36
CA PRO A 382 10.11 -23.78 -1.63
C PRO A 382 9.26 -24.42 -2.74
N SER A 383 8.90 -25.70 -2.63
CA SER A 383 8.07 -26.37 -3.62
C SER A 383 6.62 -25.89 -3.61
N LEU A 384 6.18 -25.26 -2.52
CA LEU A 384 4.86 -24.63 -2.39
C LEU A 384 4.86 -23.16 -2.79
N LEU A 385 6.03 -22.56 -3.00
CA LEU A 385 6.16 -21.15 -3.34
C LEU A 385 6.26 -20.98 -4.86
N PRO A 386 5.79 -19.83 -5.38
CA PRO A 386 6.06 -19.51 -6.77
C PRO A 386 7.57 -19.41 -7.01
N GLY A 387 8.01 -19.89 -8.17
CA GLY A 387 9.40 -19.72 -8.60
C GLY A 387 9.80 -18.25 -8.66
N ILE A 388 11.08 -17.98 -8.44
CA ILE A 388 11.63 -16.63 -8.62
C ILE A 388 11.86 -16.42 -10.12
N ALA A 389 11.19 -15.42 -10.68
CA ALA A 389 11.42 -14.99 -12.06
C ALA A 389 12.38 -13.79 -12.10
N PRO A 390 13.07 -13.56 -13.23
CA PRO A 390 13.74 -12.28 -13.46
C PRO A 390 12.72 -11.16 -13.25
N ARG A 391 13.15 -10.09 -12.57
CA ARG A 391 12.24 -9.00 -12.23
C ARG A 391 11.59 -8.46 -13.50
N TRP A 392 10.27 -8.52 -13.54
CA TRP A 392 9.49 -7.90 -14.60
C TRP A 392 9.56 -6.39 -14.42
N SER A 393 9.97 -5.68 -15.47
CA SER A 393 9.79 -4.24 -15.57
C SER A 393 8.69 -3.95 -16.58
N ARG A 394 7.81 -3.03 -16.22
CA ARG A 394 6.82 -2.51 -17.15
C ARG A 394 7.54 -1.76 -18.27
N PRO A 395 7.14 -1.92 -19.54
CA PRO A 395 7.63 -1.03 -20.59
C PRO A 395 7.12 0.39 -20.34
N HIS A 396 8.04 1.35 -20.31
CA HIS A 396 7.76 2.78 -20.18
C HIS A 396 7.65 3.44 -21.54
N GLU A 397 6.74 4.40 -21.68
CA GLU A 397 6.50 5.08 -22.95
C GLU A 397 7.67 6.00 -23.33
N HIS A 398 8.30 6.61 -22.32
CA HIS A 398 9.40 7.53 -22.47
C HIS A 398 10.60 7.08 -21.63
N ASP A 399 11.81 7.39 -22.07
CA ASP A 399 12.97 7.31 -21.18
C ASP A 399 12.91 8.41 -20.10
N ILE A 400 13.62 8.22 -18.99
CA ILE A 400 13.59 9.09 -17.80
C ILE A 400 13.90 10.55 -18.13
N ALA A 401 14.88 10.81 -19.01
CA ALA A 401 15.31 12.16 -19.35
C ALA A 401 14.25 12.86 -20.21
N THR A 402 13.72 12.15 -21.21
CA THR A 402 12.63 12.64 -22.05
C THR A 402 11.38 12.94 -21.21
N ALA A 403 10.98 12.02 -20.33
CA ALA A 403 9.80 12.19 -19.47
C ALA A 403 9.95 13.39 -18.52
N SER A 404 11.12 13.51 -17.88
CA SER A 404 11.44 14.64 -17.00
C SER A 404 11.41 15.97 -17.74
N GLY A 405 11.97 16.01 -18.96
CA GLY A 405 11.94 17.19 -19.83
C GLY A 405 10.51 17.62 -20.19
N ILE A 406 9.66 16.67 -20.59
CA ILE A 406 8.25 16.94 -20.91
C ILE A 406 7.51 17.50 -19.69
N LEU A 407 7.70 16.92 -18.50
CA LEU A 407 7.06 17.40 -17.27
C LEU A 407 7.54 18.80 -16.90
N LEU A 408 8.85 19.05 -17.00
CA LEU A 408 9.42 20.37 -16.74
C LEU A 408 8.84 21.43 -17.69
N GLU A 409 8.78 21.13 -18.98
CA GLU A 409 8.16 22.02 -19.97
C GLU A 409 6.67 22.25 -19.70
N ARG A 410 5.92 21.20 -19.34
CA ARG A 410 4.50 21.31 -18.98
C ARG A 410 4.29 22.24 -17.78
N ALA A 411 5.16 22.15 -16.76
CA ALA A 411 5.07 23.00 -15.57
C ALA A 411 5.48 24.44 -15.86
N ILE A 412 6.59 24.67 -16.57
CA ILE A 412 7.06 26.02 -16.94
C ILE A 412 6.05 26.74 -17.83
N ALA A 413 5.34 26.02 -18.70
CA ALA A 413 4.29 26.60 -19.53
C ALA A 413 3.04 27.04 -18.73
N SER A 414 2.93 26.64 -17.45
CA SER A 414 1.85 27.08 -16.57
C SER A 414 2.06 28.53 -16.12
N GLN A 415 1.07 29.38 -16.35
CA GLN A 415 1.07 30.76 -15.84
C GLN A 415 0.89 30.85 -14.32
N LEU A 416 0.65 29.72 -13.66
CA LEU A 416 0.37 29.63 -12.23
C LEU A 416 1.58 29.13 -11.42
N LEU A 417 2.69 28.79 -12.09
CA LEU A 417 3.87 28.24 -11.42
C LEU A 417 4.49 29.30 -10.50
N ASP A 418 4.76 28.91 -9.25
CA ASP A 418 5.47 29.76 -8.31
C ASP A 418 6.92 30.00 -8.77
N PRO A 419 7.54 31.16 -8.48
CA PRO A 419 8.91 31.42 -8.85
C PRO A 419 9.88 30.40 -8.24
N VAL A 420 10.73 29.81 -9.08
CA VAL A 420 11.74 28.83 -8.66
C VAL A 420 13.02 29.00 -9.48
N ASP A 421 14.17 28.97 -8.81
CA ASP A 421 15.49 28.92 -9.45
C ASP A 421 15.92 27.46 -9.58
N LEU A 422 15.65 26.88 -10.75
CA LEU A 422 15.93 25.46 -11.00
C LEU A 422 17.43 25.15 -11.03
N ASP A 423 18.28 26.11 -11.38
CA ASP A 423 19.73 25.91 -11.39
C ASP A 423 20.27 25.86 -9.96
N GLU A 424 19.77 26.71 -9.06
CA GLU A 424 20.08 26.63 -7.63
C GLU A 424 19.56 25.33 -7.01
N VAL A 425 18.33 24.91 -7.33
CA VAL A 425 17.77 23.62 -6.86
C VAL A 425 18.67 22.47 -7.29
N ARG A 426 19.07 22.42 -8.56
CA ARG A 426 19.94 21.37 -9.11
C ARG A 426 21.32 21.36 -8.44
N ARG A 427 21.96 22.51 -8.28
CA ARG A 427 23.26 22.63 -7.58
C ARG A 427 23.18 22.18 -6.13
N ARG A 428 22.13 22.57 -5.41
CA ARG A 428 21.92 22.14 -4.01
C ARG A 428 21.69 20.64 -3.93
N ALA A 429 20.83 20.09 -4.80
CA ALA A 429 20.56 18.65 -4.86
C ALA A 429 21.83 17.86 -5.15
N GLU A 430 22.65 18.30 -6.12
CA GLU A 430 23.93 17.68 -6.42
C GLU A 430 24.84 17.64 -5.19
N GLY A 431 25.05 18.79 -4.52
CA GLY A 431 25.91 18.86 -3.34
C GLY A 431 25.42 17.95 -2.21
N VAL A 432 24.12 17.95 -1.92
CA VAL A 432 23.52 17.13 -0.86
C VAL A 432 23.64 15.64 -1.16
N TYR A 433 23.17 15.21 -2.35
CA TYR A 433 23.11 13.79 -2.67
C TYR A 433 24.48 13.20 -2.99
N ARG A 434 25.38 13.96 -3.62
CA ARG A 434 26.76 13.52 -3.84
C ARG A 434 27.45 13.28 -2.51
N ALA A 435 27.36 14.21 -1.55
CA ALA A 435 27.95 14.04 -0.22
C ALA A 435 27.36 12.82 0.52
N GLN A 436 26.05 12.59 0.42
CA GLN A 436 25.41 11.40 1.01
C GLN A 436 25.90 10.09 0.41
N ILE A 437 26.10 10.04 -0.92
CA ILE A 437 26.60 8.85 -1.63
C ILE A 437 28.07 8.62 -1.29
N GLU A 438 28.89 9.67 -1.29
CA GLU A 438 30.32 9.60 -0.97
C GLU A 438 30.60 9.16 0.47
N ALA A 439 29.73 9.57 1.40
CA ALA A 439 29.81 9.16 2.80
C ALA A 439 29.31 7.72 3.06
N ALA A 440 28.64 7.10 2.08
CA ALA A 440 28.03 5.79 2.28
C ALA A 440 29.07 4.65 2.17
N PRO A 441 28.93 3.58 2.99
CA PRO A 441 29.80 2.41 2.88
C PRO A 441 29.80 1.81 1.48
N GLY A 442 30.98 1.42 0.99
CA GLY A 442 31.15 0.81 -0.33
C GLY A 442 31.46 1.80 -1.46
N PHE A 443 31.37 3.12 -1.23
CA PHE A 443 31.64 4.13 -2.25
C PHE A 443 33.01 3.98 -2.92
N ALA A 444 34.06 3.68 -2.16
CA ALA A 444 35.42 3.49 -2.67
C ALA A 444 35.56 2.37 -3.73
N PHE A 445 34.58 1.46 -3.79
CA PHE A 445 34.55 0.33 -4.73
C PHE A 445 33.40 0.43 -5.74
N ALA A 446 32.65 1.53 -5.71
CA ALA A 446 31.47 1.70 -6.54
C ALA A 446 31.83 2.01 -8.00
N ASP A 447 30.96 1.59 -8.91
CA ASP A 447 31.05 1.95 -10.31
C ASP A 447 30.69 3.44 -10.49
N ALA A 448 31.65 4.25 -10.93
CA ALA A 448 31.48 5.69 -11.05
C ALA A 448 30.40 6.08 -12.07
N VAL A 449 30.20 5.30 -13.13
CA VAL A 449 29.18 5.55 -14.16
C VAL A 449 27.79 5.34 -13.57
N ARG A 450 27.61 4.28 -12.78
CA ARG A 450 26.36 4.01 -12.06
C ARG A 450 26.04 5.08 -11.03
N VAL A 451 27.04 5.49 -10.24
CA VAL A 451 26.87 6.56 -9.24
C VAL A 451 26.42 7.84 -9.92
N GLU A 452 27.10 8.26 -10.99
CA GLU A 452 26.78 9.50 -11.69
C GLU A 452 25.40 9.43 -12.37
N ARG A 453 24.99 8.24 -12.84
CA ARG A 453 23.66 8.02 -13.39
C ARG A 453 22.56 8.18 -12.33
N MET A 454 22.72 7.57 -11.16
CA MET A 454 21.75 7.73 -10.06
C MET A 454 21.72 9.16 -9.52
N LEU A 455 22.87 9.83 -9.45
CA LEU A 455 22.94 11.22 -9.01
C LEU A 455 22.18 12.15 -9.97
N ARG A 456 22.30 11.91 -11.28
CA ARG A 456 21.52 12.66 -12.28
C ARG A 456 20.02 12.49 -12.09
N ILE A 457 19.57 11.24 -11.88
CA ILE A 457 18.16 10.93 -11.59
C ILE A 457 17.69 11.69 -10.35
N LEU A 458 18.48 11.72 -9.27
CA LEU A 458 18.15 12.46 -8.06
C LEU A 458 18.05 13.97 -8.30
N ILE A 459 18.98 14.54 -9.06
CA ILE A 459 18.99 15.97 -9.40
C ILE A 459 17.76 16.35 -10.24
N ASP A 460 17.44 15.56 -11.28
CA ASP A 460 16.28 15.79 -12.13
C ASP A 460 14.96 15.63 -11.34
N THR A 461 14.88 14.61 -10.47
CA THR A 461 13.73 14.42 -9.59
C THR A 461 13.57 15.57 -8.60
N ALA A 462 14.68 16.10 -8.06
CA ALA A 462 14.65 17.25 -7.15
C ALA A 462 14.16 18.52 -7.84
N ALA A 463 14.53 18.72 -9.12
CA ALA A 463 14.01 19.82 -9.91
C ALA A 463 12.49 19.71 -10.10
N LEU A 464 11.96 18.52 -10.39
CA LEU A 464 10.51 18.30 -10.50
C LEU A 464 9.79 18.48 -9.15
N ALA A 465 10.38 17.98 -8.06
CA ALA A 465 9.83 18.08 -6.71
C ALA A 465 9.77 19.52 -6.18
N ALA A 466 10.63 20.41 -6.67
CA ALA A 466 10.66 21.82 -6.27
C ALA A 466 9.59 22.69 -6.96
N LEU A 467 8.90 22.17 -7.97
CA LEU A 467 7.87 22.90 -8.70
C LEU A 467 6.60 22.99 -7.86
N THR A 468 6.11 24.20 -7.59
CA THR A 468 4.87 24.44 -6.83
C THR A 468 3.91 25.38 -7.53
N ILE A 469 2.62 25.25 -7.25
CA ILE A 469 1.56 26.20 -7.59
C ILE A 469 0.83 26.52 -6.29
N GLU A 470 0.81 27.80 -5.91
CA GLU A 470 0.20 28.25 -4.64
C GLU A 470 0.79 27.51 -3.42
N GLY A 471 2.09 27.22 -3.45
CA GLY A 471 2.82 26.49 -2.40
C GLY A 471 2.56 24.98 -2.37
N GLN A 472 1.76 24.42 -3.29
CA GLN A 472 1.50 22.99 -3.39
C GLN A 472 2.36 22.34 -4.48
N PRO A 473 2.95 21.15 -4.24
CA PRO A 473 3.74 20.45 -5.26
C PRO A 473 2.96 20.19 -6.55
N VAL A 474 3.56 20.53 -7.69
CA VAL A 474 3.02 20.20 -9.02
C VAL A 474 3.06 18.68 -9.26
N TYR A 475 4.14 18.04 -8.83
CA TYR A 475 4.39 16.61 -8.96
C TYR A 475 4.66 15.99 -7.59
N SER A 476 3.61 15.72 -6.81
CA SER A 476 3.73 15.13 -5.47
C SER A 476 4.50 13.81 -5.47
N GLY A 477 4.31 12.97 -6.49
CA GLY A 477 5.06 11.72 -6.64
C GLY A 477 6.58 11.90 -6.73
N ALA A 478 7.07 13.02 -7.29
CA ALA A 478 8.50 13.33 -7.30
C ALA A 478 9.02 13.67 -5.88
N VAL A 479 8.21 14.38 -5.08
CA VAL A 479 8.52 14.70 -3.68
C VAL A 479 8.64 13.40 -2.86
N GLU A 480 7.67 12.51 -3.02
CA GLU A 480 7.62 11.21 -2.32
C GLU A 480 8.75 10.25 -2.77
N ALA A 481 9.15 10.32 -4.04
CA ALA A 481 10.19 9.45 -4.60
C ALA A 481 11.61 9.78 -4.11
N LEU A 482 11.93 11.05 -3.82
CA LEU A 482 13.28 11.49 -3.46
C LEU A 482 13.95 10.70 -2.31
N PRO A 483 13.33 10.52 -1.13
CA PRO A 483 13.97 9.77 -0.04
C PRO A 483 14.23 8.31 -0.42
N LEU A 484 13.34 7.68 -1.19
CA LEU A 484 13.48 6.30 -1.66
C LEU A 484 14.61 6.17 -2.69
N LEU A 485 14.64 7.06 -3.68
CA LEU A 485 15.70 7.12 -4.69
C LEU A 485 17.06 7.40 -4.06
N ALA A 486 17.13 8.27 -3.05
CA ALA A 486 18.38 8.56 -2.34
C ALA A 486 18.89 7.31 -1.60
N GLY A 487 17.97 6.51 -1.04
CA GLY A 487 18.27 5.18 -0.52
C GLY A 487 18.85 4.26 -1.60
N MET A 488 18.15 4.10 -2.72
CA MET A 488 18.57 3.24 -3.83
C MET A 488 19.92 3.64 -4.41
N ALA A 489 20.18 4.94 -4.55
CA ALA A 489 21.47 5.44 -4.99
C ALA A 489 22.62 4.96 -4.09
N ARG A 490 22.41 4.91 -2.77
CA ARG A 490 23.40 4.34 -1.84
C ARG A 490 23.51 2.80 -1.95
N TRP A 491 22.44 2.09 -2.29
CA TRP A 491 22.52 0.64 -2.51
C TRP A 491 23.34 0.29 -3.74
N THR A 492 23.33 1.15 -4.77
CA THR A 492 24.08 0.90 -6.01
C THR A 492 25.59 0.71 -5.79
N LEU A 493 26.10 1.17 -4.66
CA LEU A 493 27.49 1.02 -4.22
C LEU A 493 27.85 -0.43 -3.87
N VAL A 494 26.86 -1.24 -3.48
CA VAL A 494 27.06 -2.63 -3.02
C VAL A 494 26.21 -3.65 -3.77
N ASP A 495 25.15 -3.21 -4.45
CA ASP A 495 24.28 -4.05 -5.28
C ASP A 495 23.97 -3.38 -6.63
N PRO A 496 24.57 -3.85 -7.74
CA PRO A 496 24.34 -3.29 -9.07
C PRO A 496 22.88 -3.20 -9.49
N THR A 497 22.04 -4.16 -9.07
CA THR A 497 20.63 -4.20 -9.48
C THR A 497 19.80 -3.09 -8.87
N ALA A 498 20.33 -2.37 -7.86
CA ALA A 498 19.64 -1.24 -7.27
C ALA A 498 19.49 -0.05 -8.23
N GLN A 499 20.38 0.07 -9.23
CA GLN A 499 20.22 1.07 -10.29
C GLN A 499 18.98 0.76 -11.12
N ASP A 500 18.83 -0.50 -11.56
CA ASP A 500 17.67 -0.95 -12.33
C ASP A 500 16.37 -0.76 -11.54
N VAL A 501 16.42 -0.97 -10.22
CA VAL A 501 15.29 -0.70 -9.31
C VAL A 501 14.94 0.78 -9.28
N GLY A 502 15.93 1.65 -9.07
CA GLY A 502 15.72 3.09 -9.02
C GLY A 502 15.21 3.66 -10.34
N GLU A 503 15.73 3.16 -11.46
CA GLU A 503 15.31 3.57 -12.80
C GLU A 503 13.87 3.16 -13.12
N ALA A 504 13.50 1.91 -12.85
CA ALA A 504 12.12 1.46 -13.05
C ALA A 504 11.15 2.27 -12.16
N PHE A 505 11.53 2.48 -10.89
CA PHE A 505 10.70 3.24 -9.96
C PHE A 505 10.46 4.70 -10.42
N ILE A 506 11.52 5.45 -10.74
CA ILE A 506 11.35 6.83 -11.19
C ILE A 506 10.63 6.87 -12.54
N ALA A 507 10.86 5.92 -13.45
CA ALA A 507 10.12 5.87 -14.70
C ALA A 507 8.61 5.71 -14.47
N THR A 508 8.19 4.86 -13.52
CA THR A 508 6.78 4.72 -13.12
C THR A 508 6.22 6.00 -12.52
N VAL A 509 6.96 6.68 -11.65
CA VAL A 509 6.55 7.99 -11.10
C VAL A 509 6.34 9.02 -12.21
N LEU A 510 7.24 9.07 -13.19
CA LEU A 510 7.17 10.00 -14.31
C LEU A 510 6.02 9.67 -15.27
N ASP A 511 5.79 8.40 -15.59
CA ASP A 511 4.66 7.96 -16.42
C ASP A 511 3.32 8.30 -15.77
N GLN A 512 3.20 8.11 -14.45
CA GLN A 512 2.01 8.52 -13.68
C GLN A 512 1.78 10.03 -13.76
N ALA A 513 2.83 10.83 -13.59
CA ALA A 513 2.75 12.29 -13.73
C ALA A 513 2.41 12.74 -15.17
N LEU A 514 2.88 12.01 -16.19
CA LEU A 514 2.58 12.29 -17.59
C LEU A 514 1.12 11.97 -17.95
N ALA A 515 0.55 10.93 -17.34
CA ALA A 515 -0.84 10.54 -17.51
C ALA A 515 -1.84 11.40 -16.73
N ALA A 516 -1.37 12.07 -15.66
CA ALA A 516 -2.20 12.97 -14.87
C ALA A 516 -2.68 14.19 -15.70
N PRO A 517 -3.91 14.68 -15.49
CA PRO A 517 -4.36 15.93 -16.07
C PRO A 517 -3.41 17.08 -15.71
N ARG A 518 -3.30 18.08 -16.58
CA ARG A 518 -2.51 19.28 -16.25
C ARG A 518 -3.03 19.91 -14.96
N PRO A 519 -2.15 20.38 -14.05
CA PRO A 519 -2.58 21.07 -12.84
C PRO A 519 -3.51 22.23 -13.23
N VAL A 520 -4.72 22.24 -12.68
CA VAL A 520 -5.68 23.33 -12.84
C VAL A 520 -5.75 24.06 -11.50
N SER A 521 -5.78 25.40 -11.51
CA SER A 521 -6.00 26.19 -10.29
C SER A 521 -7.25 25.71 -9.55
N SER A 522 -7.17 25.58 -8.23
CA SER A 522 -8.30 25.30 -7.33
C SER A 522 -9.31 26.45 -7.25
N ARG A 523 -9.03 27.61 -7.86
CA ARG A 523 -9.95 28.75 -7.96
C ARG A 523 -10.67 28.76 -9.31
N ARG A 524 -11.75 27.99 -9.43
CA ARG A 524 -12.90 28.31 -10.29
C ARG A 524 -14.21 27.91 -9.65
#